data_AF-A0A964FMI1-F1
#
_entry.id   AF-A0A964FMI1-F1
#
_cell.length_a   1.000
_cell.length_b   1.000
_cell.length_c   1.000
_cell.angle_alpha   90.00
_cell.angle_beta   90.00
_cell.angle_gamma   90.00
#
_symmetry.space_group_name_H-M   'P 1'
#
loop_
_entity.id
_entity.type
_entity.pdbx_description
1 polymer ?
#
loop_
_entity_poly.entity_id
_entity_poly.type
_entity_poly.pdbx_seq_one_letter_code
_entity_poly.pdbx_strand_id
1 'polypeptide(L)'
;MKIVHTISKAKFKVSTPDVAGSELELDFNPIIEQFSLSGSFTLIHWQARPKGHREFGIYHSDNNSYRCLENTPKAYYGSVELLMLDDSQNNTIPSAVILHRGNLR
;
A
#
# COMPACT_ATOMS: atom_id res chain seq x y z
N MET A 1 16.81 -4.80 -0.57
CA MET A 1 15.84 -4.50 0.49
C MET A 1 15.36 -3.07 0.33
N LYS A 2 14.04 -2.83 0.30
CA LYS A 2 13.49 -1.46 0.21
C LYS A 2 13.59 -0.73 1.55
N ILE A 3 13.74 0.58 1.49
CA ILE A 3 13.69 1.46 2.66
C ILE A 3 12.28 2.06 2.74
N VAL A 4 11.69 2.01 3.93
CA VAL A 4 10.36 2.59 4.22
C VAL A 4 10.51 3.63 5.32
N HIS A 5 10.02 4.83 5.06
CA HIS A 5 9.93 5.92 6.04
C HIS A 5 8.46 6.27 6.26
N THR A 6 8.01 6.26 7.50
CA THR A 6 6.69 6.78 7.86
C THR A 6 6.72 8.31 7.85
N ILE A 7 5.85 8.92 7.04
CA ILE A 7 5.69 10.38 7.01
C ILE A 7 4.64 10.80 8.05
N SER A 8 3.48 10.16 8.00
CA SER A 8 2.36 10.40 8.91
C SER A 8 1.44 9.17 8.94
N LYS A 9 0.26 9.29 9.55
CA LYS A 9 -0.73 8.21 9.55
C LYS A 9 -1.15 7.89 8.11
N ALA A 10 -1.12 6.60 7.77
CA ALA A 10 -1.45 6.09 6.45
C ALA A 10 -0.61 6.71 5.30
N LYS A 11 0.56 7.29 5.61
CA LYS A 11 1.41 7.97 4.64
C LYS A 11 2.88 7.58 4.80
N PHE A 12 3.49 7.13 3.70
CA PHE A 12 4.83 6.52 3.71
C PHE A 12 5.65 6.96 2.50
N LYS A 13 6.97 7.06 2.68
CA LYS A 13 7.94 7.14 1.57
C LYS A 13 8.66 5.81 1.44
N VAL A 14 8.68 5.25 0.25
CA VAL A 14 9.40 4.01 -0.08
C VAL A 14 10.48 4.34 -1.09
N SER A 15 11.67 3.78 -0.91
CA SER A 15 12.76 3.91 -1.88
C SER A 15 13.51 2.59 -2.03
N THR A 16 14.15 2.42 -3.19
CA THR A 16 15.06 1.31 -3.46
C THR A 16 16.46 1.90 -3.59
N PRO A 17 17.40 1.56 -2.68
CA PRO A 17 18.76 2.05 -2.75
C PRO A 17 19.36 1.84 -4.14
N ASP A 18 20.14 2.81 -4.60
CA ASP A 18 20.86 2.79 -5.89
C ASP A 18 20.00 2.68 -7.15
N VAL A 19 18.67 2.75 -7.01
CA VAL A 19 17.74 2.79 -8.15
C VAL A 19 17.18 4.20 -8.31
N ALA A 20 17.62 4.89 -9.36
CA ALA A 20 17.15 6.22 -9.69
C ALA A 20 15.63 6.25 -9.92
N GLY A 21 14.96 7.28 -9.39
CA GLY A 21 13.50 7.42 -9.52
C GLY A 21 12.67 6.38 -8.77
N SER A 22 13.29 5.63 -7.85
CA SER A 22 12.59 4.61 -7.05
C SER A 22 11.72 5.17 -5.92
N GLU A 23 11.84 6.46 -5.63
CA GLU A 23 11.08 7.11 -4.57
C GLU A 23 9.58 7.08 -4.87
N LEU A 24 8.81 6.62 -3.89
CA LEU A 24 7.38 6.47 -3.95
C LEU A 24 6.78 7.08 -2.70
N GLU A 25 5.99 8.13 -2.84
CA GLU A 25 5.17 8.63 -1.75
C GLU A 25 3.80 7.95 -1.84
N LEU A 26 3.45 7.26 -0.77
CA LEU A 26 2.20 6.52 -0.62
C LEU A 26 1.32 7.25 0.36
N ASP A 27 0.08 7.53 -0.04
CA ASP A 27 -0.94 8.14 0.79
C ASP A 27 -2.24 7.33 0.64
N PHE A 28 -2.57 6.56 1.67
CA PHE A 28 -3.76 5.73 1.68
C PHE A 28 -5.00 6.48 2.18
N ASN A 29 -4.86 7.72 2.67
CA ASN A 29 -5.99 8.47 3.24
C ASN A 29 -7.15 8.68 2.24
N PRO A 30 -6.91 9.00 0.95
CA PRO A 30 -8.02 9.15 0.00
C PRO A 30 -8.89 7.90 -0.15
N ILE A 31 -8.29 6.70 -0.14
CA ILE A 31 -9.05 5.44 -0.15
C ILE A 31 -9.80 5.23 1.17
N ILE A 32 -9.13 5.47 2.29
CA ILE A 32 -9.72 5.31 3.62
C ILE A 32 -10.96 6.21 3.77
N GLU A 33 -10.86 7.45 3.31
CA GLU A 33 -11.93 8.45 3.38
C GLU A 33 -13.08 8.11 2.43
N GLN A 34 -12.79 7.88 1.14
CA GLN A 34 -13.80 7.58 0.11
C GLN A 34 -14.68 6.38 0.48
N PHE A 35 -14.06 5.33 1.03
CA PHE A 35 -14.76 4.09 1.39
C PHE A 35 -15.14 4.02 2.87
N SER A 36 -14.96 5.11 3.63
CA SER A 36 -15.28 5.20 5.05
C SER A 36 -14.70 4.04 5.88
N LEU A 37 -13.44 3.69 5.60
CA LEU A 37 -12.78 2.55 6.24
C LEU A 37 -12.53 2.83 7.71
N SER A 38 -12.98 1.91 8.56
CA SER A 38 -12.85 1.99 10.00
C SER A 38 -12.49 0.62 10.60
N GLY A 39 -11.99 0.65 11.84
CA GLY A 39 -11.47 -0.54 12.53
C GLY A 39 -10.09 -0.98 12.03
N SER A 40 -9.70 -2.21 12.40
CA SER A 40 -8.46 -2.83 11.93
C SER A 40 -8.66 -3.41 10.53
N PHE A 41 -7.78 -3.03 9.61
CA PHE A 41 -7.77 -3.49 8.24
C PHE A 41 -6.38 -3.47 7.65
N THR A 42 -6.22 -4.19 6.55
CA THR A 42 -5.00 -4.19 5.74
C THR A 42 -5.34 -3.75 4.34
N LEU A 43 -4.53 -2.86 3.76
CA LEU A 43 -4.61 -2.48 2.35
C LEU A 43 -3.39 -3.00 1.60
N ILE A 44 -3.63 -3.75 0.53
CA ILE A 44 -2.58 -4.34 -0.31
C ILE A 44 -2.64 -3.70 -1.69
N HIS A 45 -1.49 -3.31 -2.23
CA HIS A 45 -1.41 -2.69 -3.55
C HIS A 45 -0.18 -3.12 -4.32
N TRP A 46 -0.21 -2.97 -5.64
CA TRP A 46 0.96 -3.15 -6.48
C TRP A 46 1.67 -1.81 -6.67
N GLN A 47 2.95 -1.73 -6.34
CA GLN A 47 3.71 -0.47 -6.43
C GLN A 47 3.78 0.07 -7.87
N ALA A 48 3.54 1.37 -8.03
CA ALA A 48 3.51 2.01 -9.34
C ALA A 48 4.88 2.09 -10.04
N ARG A 49 5.99 2.19 -9.29
CA ARG A 49 7.35 2.38 -9.84
C ARG A 49 8.44 1.93 -8.86
N PRO A 50 9.69 1.75 -9.35
CA PRO A 50 10.08 1.69 -10.76
C PRO A 50 9.82 0.31 -11.35
N LYS A 51 9.56 0.25 -12.67
CA LYS A 51 9.35 -1.03 -13.39
C LYS A 51 10.57 -1.94 -13.19
N GLY A 52 10.34 -3.24 -12.97
CA GLY A 52 11.42 -4.20 -12.64
C GLY A 52 11.74 -4.31 -11.14
N HIS A 53 11.33 -3.33 -10.33
CA HIS A 53 11.51 -3.33 -8.87
C HIS A 53 10.18 -3.13 -8.12
N ARG A 54 9.05 -3.39 -8.78
CA ARG A 54 7.73 -3.28 -8.15
C ARG A 54 7.49 -4.51 -7.28
N GLU A 55 6.91 -4.28 -6.12
CA GLU A 55 6.51 -5.32 -5.19
C GLU A 55 5.07 -5.05 -4.72
N PHE A 56 4.46 -6.03 -4.08
CA PHE A 56 3.25 -5.78 -3.32
C PHE A 56 3.59 -4.98 -2.07
N GLY A 57 2.92 -3.85 -1.90
CA GLY A 57 2.94 -3.04 -0.69
C GLY A 57 1.77 -3.41 0.21
N ILE A 58 2.03 -3.53 1.50
CA ILE A 58 1.01 -3.88 2.50
C ILE A 58 1.02 -2.81 3.59
N TYR A 59 -0.10 -2.12 3.74
CA TYR A 59 -0.37 -1.19 4.84
C TYR A 59 -1.27 -1.86 5.89
N HIS A 60 -0.89 -1.76 7.16
CA HIS A 60 -1.65 -2.23 8.31
C HIS A 60 -2.16 -1.04 9.13
N SER A 61 -3.48 -0.91 9.30
CA SER A 61 -4.09 0.25 9.95
C SER A 61 -3.98 0.25 11.47
N ASP A 62 -3.81 -0.92 12.08
CA ASP A 62 -3.74 -1.12 13.53
C ASP A 62 -2.48 -0.53 14.17
N ASN A 63 -1.33 -0.70 13.52
CA ASN A 63 -0.03 -0.26 14.00
C ASN A 63 0.62 0.80 13.09
N ASN A 64 -0.12 1.29 12.10
CA ASN A 64 0.36 2.25 11.10
C ASN A 64 1.69 1.84 10.44
N SER A 65 1.83 0.55 10.10
CA SER A 65 3.02 0.03 9.44
C SER A 65 2.80 -0.20 7.96
N TYR A 66 3.88 -0.07 7.19
CA TYR A 66 3.93 -0.42 5.78
C TYR A 66 5.13 -1.32 5.52
N ARG A 67 4.93 -2.37 4.74
CA ARG A 67 6.01 -3.27 4.30
C ARG A 67 5.88 -3.61 2.83
N CYS A 68 7.03 -3.93 2.22
CA CYS A 68 7.09 -4.46 0.87
C CYS A 68 7.29 -5.97 0.94
N LEU A 69 6.54 -6.72 0.13
CA LEU A 69 6.60 -8.18 0.11
C LEU A 69 7.71 -8.64 -0.86
N GLU A 70 8.89 -8.91 -0.32
CA GLU A 70 10.03 -9.42 -1.10
C GLU A 70 9.86 -10.93 -1.39
N ASN A 71 10.24 -11.38 -2.59
CA ASN A 71 10.48 -12.80 -2.95
C ASN A 71 9.35 -13.82 -2.70
N THR A 72 8.07 -13.44 -2.69
CA THR A 72 6.99 -14.40 -2.39
C THR A 72 6.14 -14.73 -3.63
N PRO A 73 5.98 -16.01 -4.02
CA PRO A 73 5.17 -16.35 -5.19
C PRO A 73 3.66 -16.30 -4.92
N LYS A 74 3.19 -16.46 -3.67
CA LYS A 74 1.76 -16.43 -3.28
C LYS A 74 1.59 -16.00 -1.82
N ALA A 75 0.63 -15.10 -1.58
CA ALA A 75 0.09 -14.81 -0.24
C ALA A 75 -1.40 -15.15 -0.26
N TYR A 76 -1.89 -15.87 0.77
CA TYR A 76 -3.29 -16.25 0.88
C TYR A 76 -4.00 -15.31 1.82
N TYR A 77 -5.01 -14.64 1.28
CA TYR A 77 -5.91 -13.77 2.03
C TYR A 77 -7.27 -14.46 2.12
N GLY A 78 -7.99 -14.22 3.21
CA GLY A 78 -9.37 -14.71 3.37
C GLY A 78 -10.33 -13.94 2.46
N SER A 79 -11.47 -13.54 3.01
CA SER A 79 -12.36 -12.63 2.28
C SER A 79 -11.67 -11.30 2.03
N VAL A 80 -11.68 -10.84 0.77
CA VAL A 80 -11.11 -9.56 0.35
C VAL A 80 -12.13 -8.74 -0.41
N GLU A 81 -12.01 -7.42 -0.30
CA GLU A 81 -12.78 -6.44 -1.06
C GLU A 81 -11.82 -5.69 -2.01
N LEU A 82 -12.28 -5.30 -3.20
CA LEU A 82 -11.49 -4.53 -4.15
C LEU A 82 -11.96 -3.08 -4.12
N LEU A 83 -11.05 -2.16 -3.79
CA LEU A 83 -11.35 -0.73 -3.69
C LEU A 83 -10.55 0.03 -4.74
N MET A 84 -11.22 0.95 -5.44
CA MET A 84 -10.62 1.74 -6.51
C MET A 84 -11.19 3.15 -6.51
N LEU A 85 -10.32 4.14 -6.46
CA LEU A 85 -10.66 5.54 -6.66
C LEU A 85 -10.85 5.84 -8.14
N ASP A 86 -11.62 6.88 -8.43
CA ASP A 86 -11.65 7.46 -9.77
C ASP A 86 -10.31 8.15 -10.05
N ASP A 87 -9.57 7.60 -11.01
CA ASP A 87 -8.25 8.11 -11.42
C ASP A 87 -8.30 9.56 -11.92
N SER A 88 -9.46 10.07 -12.35
CA SER A 88 -9.60 11.48 -12.78
C SER A 88 -9.52 12.48 -11.63
N GLN A 89 -9.77 12.03 -10.40
CA GLN A 89 -9.83 12.88 -9.21
C GLN A 89 -8.66 12.63 -8.24
N ASN A 90 -7.90 11.55 -8.45
CA ASN A 90 -6.90 11.10 -7.49
C ASN A 90 -5.47 11.39 -7.96
N ASN A 91 -4.75 12.23 -7.20
CA ASN A 91 -3.37 12.62 -7.48
C ASN A 91 -2.34 11.88 -6.62
N THR A 92 -2.78 10.96 -5.77
CA THR A 92 -1.90 10.17 -4.91
C THR A 92 -1.94 8.69 -5.28
N ILE A 93 -1.03 7.91 -4.72
CA ILE A 93 -1.03 6.46 -4.84
C ILE A 93 -1.03 5.83 -3.44
N PRO A 94 -1.59 4.63 -3.27
CA PRO A 94 -2.28 3.85 -4.31
C PRO A 94 -3.67 4.41 -4.65
N SER A 95 -4.09 4.30 -5.91
CA SER A 95 -5.47 4.59 -6.35
C SER A 95 -6.37 3.35 -6.31
N ALA A 96 -5.79 2.16 -6.27
CA ALA A 96 -6.50 0.89 -6.15
C ALA A 96 -5.81 -0.04 -5.15
N VAL A 97 -6.60 -0.70 -4.31
CA VAL A 97 -6.12 -1.62 -3.27
C VAL A 97 -7.04 -2.82 -3.11
N ILE A 98 -6.47 -3.90 -2.60
CA ILE A 98 -7.21 -5.03 -2.03
C ILE A 98 -7.33 -4.75 -0.53
N LEU A 99 -8.56 -4.67 -0.03
CA LEU A 99 -8.88 -4.56 1.38
C LEU A 99 -9.06 -5.96 1.98
N HIS A 100 -8.35 -6.22 3.07
CA HIS A 100 -8.55 -7.39 3.92
C HIS A 100 -8.96 -6.95 5.32
N ARG A 101 -10.05 -7.52 5.85
CA ARG A 101 -10.50 -7.30 7.23
C ARG A 101 -10.14 -8.53 8.06
N GLY A 102 -9.20 -8.36 9.00
CA GLY A 102 -8.66 -9.41 9.85
C GLY A 102 -7.14 -9.36 9.96
N ASN A 103 -6.58 -9.98 11.00
CA ASN A 103 -5.12 -10.03 11.20
C ASN A 103 -4.49 -10.92 10.13
N LEU A 104 -3.50 -10.40 9.41
CA LEU A 104 -2.60 -11.23 8.61
C LEU A 104 -1.77 -12.08 9.57
N ARG A 105 -1.99 -13.40 9.57
CA ARG A 105 -1.14 -14.37 10.26
C ARG A 105 -0.01 -14.82 9.36
#